data_AF-A0AAN8XL29-F1
#
_entry.id   AF-A0AAN8XL29-F1
#
_cell.length_a   1.000
_cell.length_b   1.000
_cell.length_c   1.000
_cell.angle_alpha   90.00
_cell.angle_beta   90.00
_cell.angle_gamma   90.00
#
_symmetry.space_group_name_H-M   'P 1'
#
loop_
_entity.id
_entity.type
_entity.pdbx_description
1 polymer ?
#
loop_
_entity_poly.entity_id
_entity_poly.type
_entity_poly.pdbx_seq_one_letter_code
_entity_poly.pdbx_strand_id
1 'polypeptide(L)'
;MESVVTCSFLEKLFRHLGFVRLDGISEVDGTRWLLPECILVVFAPAVYFACLKLTAFTSPDVHLPTEENSGTKNIGLRVLNAVGTYLAVALIGGAGVMVPSITSAVYFFIFMVSATYWSLNNALGRRFGYVCRGTMVFSGIHIIFLYIYQTQWIQQNIDPTDLPARVFGMTAVIGTDCADPRAAPLLTDEWSRFVNPILLLILYFVSSFESQFLLSNQ
;
A
#
# COMPACT_ATOMS: atom_id res chain seq x y z
N MET A 1 -9.35 -30.76 -23.25
CA MET A 1 -9.27 -29.59 -24.16
C MET A 1 -10.14 -28.53 -23.52
N GLU A 2 -9.59 -27.79 -22.55
CA GLU A 2 -10.29 -26.62 -21.99
C GLU A 2 -10.38 -25.58 -23.10
N SER A 3 -11.61 -25.28 -23.52
CA SER A 3 -11.86 -24.16 -24.42
C SER A 3 -11.48 -22.89 -23.67
N VAL A 4 -10.38 -22.26 -24.07
CA VAL A 4 -10.04 -20.90 -23.62
C VAL A 4 -11.18 -19.99 -24.05
N VAL A 5 -12.07 -19.65 -23.12
CA VAL A 5 -13.18 -18.73 -23.39
C VAL A 5 -12.56 -17.36 -23.63
N THR A 6 -12.70 -16.82 -24.83
CA THR A 6 -12.15 -15.51 -25.19
C THR A 6 -13.22 -14.43 -25.11
N CYS A 7 -13.08 -13.48 -24.17
CA CYS A 7 -13.93 -12.29 -24.10
C CYS A 7 -13.52 -11.24 -25.14
N SER A 8 -14.49 -10.45 -25.61
CA SER A 8 -14.22 -9.30 -26.48
C SER A 8 -13.48 -8.17 -25.73
N PHE A 9 -12.78 -7.30 -26.46
CA PHE A 9 -12.13 -6.11 -25.89
C PHE A 9 -13.13 -5.20 -25.16
N LEU A 10 -14.32 -5.01 -25.73
CA LEU A 10 -15.39 -4.17 -25.18
C LEU A 10 -15.85 -4.67 -23.80
N GLU A 11 -15.93 -6.00 -23.65
CA GLU A 11 -16.29 -6.63 -22.39
C GLU A 11 -15.21 -6.42 -21.32
N LYS A 12 -13.92 -6.55 -21.70
CA LYS A 12 -12.81 -6.25 -20.80
C LYS A 12 -12.78 -4.77 -20.38
N LEU A 13 -13.09 -3.86 -21.31
CA LEU A 13 -13.15 -2.43 -21.03
C LEU A 13 -14.30 -2.08 -20.08
N PHE A 14 -15.50 -2.62 -20.33
CA PHE A 14 -16.66 -2.40 -19.45
C PHE A 14 -16.42 -2.94 -18.04
N ARG A 15 -15.73 -4.08 -17.89
CA ARG A 15 -15.31 -4.60 -16.58
C ARG A 15 -14.38 -3.62 -15.84
N HIS A 16 -13.40 -3.01 -16.52
CA HIS A 16 -12.52 -2.01 -15.89
C HIS A 16 -13.26 -0.70 -15.52
N LEU A 17 -14.33 -0.37 -16.24
CA LEU A 17 -15.21 0.75 -15.90
C LEU A 17 -16.22 0.40 -14.80
N GLY A 18 -16.22 -0.83 -14.28
CA GLY A 18 -17.13 -1.30 -13.22
C GLY A 18 -18.48 -1.81 -13.73
N PHE A 19 -18.70 -1.88 -15.05
CA PHE A 19 -19.91 -2.42 -15.64
C PHE A 19 -19.81 -3.94 -15.78
N VAL A 20 -20.24 -4.65 -14.73
CA VAL A 20 -20.34 -6.11 -14.69
C VAL A 20 -21.81 -6.53 -14.63
N ARG A 21 -22.17 -7.55 -15.42
CA ARG A 21 -23.52 -8.14 -15.37
C ARG A 21 -23.66 -8.95 -14.06
N LEU A 22 -24.64 -8.58 -13.24
CA LEU A 22 -24.91 -9.25 -11.95
C LEU A 22 -26.01 -10.33 -12.03
N ASP A 23 -26.50 -10.63 -13.23
CA ASP A 23 -27.58 -11.58 -13.43
C ASP A 23 -27.18 -13.00 -12.96
N GLY A 24 -27.94 -13.58 -12.02
CA GLY A 24 -27.75 -14.94 -11.52
C GLY A 24 -26.53 -15.16 -10.61
N ILE A 25 -26.08 -14.14 -9.88
CA ILE A 25 -24.94 -14.24 -8.95
C ILE A 25 -25.32 -14.93 -7.62
N SER A 26 -24.37 -15.66 -7.04
CA SER A 26 -24.47 -16.18 -5.67
C SER A 26 -24.54 -15.03 -4.65
N GLU A 27 -25.31 -15.20 -3.57
CA GLU A 27 -25.51 -14.18 -2.52
C GLU A 27 -24.19 -13.72 -1.88
N VAL A 28 -23.22 -14.64 -1.76
CA VAL A 28 -21.91 -14.39 -1.15
C VAL A 28 -21.06 -13.48 -2.04
N ASP A 29 -21.04 -13.74 -3.35
CA ASP A 29 -20.29 -12.92 -4.30
C ASP A 29 -20.99 -11.57 -4.48
N GLY A 30 -22.33 -11.54 -4.54
CA GLY A 30 -23.10 -10.29 -4.56
C GLY A 30 -22.75 -9.37 -3.38
N THR A 31 -22.64 -9.93 -2.16
CA THR A 31 -22.22 -9.17 -0.98
C THR A 31 -20.80 -8.64 -1.12
N ARG A 32 -19.84 -9.45 -1.57
CA ARG A 32 -18.44 -9.03 -1.78
C ARG A 32 -18.31 -7.89 -2.79
N TRP A 33 -19.11 -7.90 -3.84
CA TRP A 33 -19.12 -6.86 -4.87
C TRP A 33 -19.76 -5.54 -4.38
N LEU A 34 -20.80 -5.61 -3.53
CA LEU A 34 -21.49 -4.42 -2.99
C LEU A 34 -20.83 -3.83 -1.74
N LEU A 35 -20.03 -4.64 -1.03
CA LEU A 35 -19.41 -4.26 0.25
C LEU A 35 -18.57 -2.97 0.17
N PRO A 36 -17.70 -2.74 -0.83
CA PRO A 36 -16.90 -1.52 -0.91
C PRO A 36 -17.77 -0.26 -1.05
N GLU A 37 -18.87 -0.34 -1.78
CA GLU A 37 -19.83 0.77 -1.95
C GLU A 37 -20.52 1.10 -0.63
N CYS A 38 -20.97 0.09 0.11
CA CYS A 38 -21.58 0.29 1.44
C CYS A 38 -20.59 0.90 2.44
N ILE A 39 -19.33 0.44 2.44
CA ILE A 39 -18.26 1.00 3.26
C ILE A 39 -18.04 2.47 2.89
N LEU A 40 -17.94 2.78 1.59
CA LEU A 40 -17.70 4.14 1.12
C LEU A 40 -18.83 5.10 1.53
N VAL A 41 -20.09 4.67 1.41
CA VAL A 41 -21.27 5.45 1.81
C VAL A 41 -21.27 5.80 3.31
N VAL A 42 -20.75 4.92 4.16
CA VAL A 42 -20.68 5.16 5.61
C VAL A 42 -19.43 5.97 5.99
N PHE A 43 -18.28 5.68 5.39
CA PHE A 43 -17.03 6.35 5.72
C PHE A 43 -16.92 7.77 5.17
N ALA A 44 -17.48 8.05 3.98
CA ALA A 44 -17.37 9.37 3.36
C ALA A 44 -18.01 10.50 4.21
N PRO A 45 -19.23 10.35 4.76
CA PRO A 45 -19.79 11.34 5.69
C PRO A 45 -18.95 11.49 6.96
N ALA A 46 -18.46 10.38 7.52
CA ALA A 46 -17.65 10.43 8.74
C ALA A 46 -16.36 11.24 8.53
N VAL A 47 -15.65 11.00 7.43
CA VAL A 47 -14.46 11.78 7.05
C VAL A 47 -14.83 13.23 6.77
N TYR A 48 -15.91 13.49 6.04
CA TYR A 48 -16.38 14.85 5.76
C TYR A 48 -16.65 15.63 7.06
N PHE A 49 -17.38 15.04 8.02
CA PHE A 49 -17.65 15.67 9.30
C PHE A 49 -16.37 15.87 10.14
N ALA A 50 -15.44 14.91 10.11
CA ALA A 50 -14.15 15.05 10.79
C ALA A 50 -13.33 16.20 10.19
N CYS A 51 -13.21 16.28 8.87
CA CYS A 51 -12.54 17.38 8.17
C CYS A 51 -13.21 18.72 8.47
N LEU A 52 -14.54 18.77 8.51
CA LEU A 52 -15.29 19.99 8.85
C LEU A 52 -15.00 20.43 10.29
N LYS A 53 -14.95 19.51 11.25
CA LYS A 53 -14.59 19.81 12.65
C LYS A 53 -13.17 20.33 12.78
N LEU A 54 -12.21 19.72 12.08
CA LEU A 54 -10.80 20.16 12.08
C LEU A 54 -10.62 21.54 11.44
N THR A 55 -11.35 21.81 10.35
CA THR A 55 -11.29 23.10 9.65
C THR A 55 -11.99 24.20 10.42
N ALA A 56 -13.15 23.91 11.04
CA ALA A 56 -13.86 24.85 11.89
C ALA A 56 -13.06 25.23 13.15
N PHE A 57 -12.24 24.32 13.69
CA PHE A 57 -11.30 24.63 14.77
C PHE A 57 -10.15 25.55 14.32
N THR A 58 -9.89 25.62 13.01
CA THR A 58 -8.82 26.40 12.38
C THR A 58 -9.31 27.74 11.81
N SER A 59 -10.54 28.18 12.10
CA SER A 59 -10.96 29.57 11.85
C SER A 59 -10.50 30.49 12.98
N PRO A 60 -9.76 31.58 12.69
CA PRO A 60 -9.07 32.35 13.72
C PRO A 60 -10.00 33.37 14.33
N ASP A 61 -10.24 33.27 15.62
CA ASP A 61 -10.33 34.42 16.51
C ASP A 61 -10.03 33.95 17.94
N VAL A 62 -9.39 34.82 18.70
CA VAL A 62 -8.98 34.69 20.11
C VAL A 62 -7.54 34.20 20.31
N HIS A 63 -6.66 35.18 20.51
CA HIS A 63 -5.45 35.05 21.33
C HIS A 63 -5.81 34.40 22.67
N LEU A 64 -5.46 33.12 22.83
CA LEU A 64 -5.28 32.48 24.13
C LEU A 64 -3.78 32.28 24.33
N PRO A 65 -3.20 32.67 25.47
CA PRO A 65 -1.80 32.35 25.76
C PRO A 65 -1.70 30.83 25.85
N THR A 66 -1.08 30.22 24.86
CA THR A 66 -0.82 28.78 24.84
C THR A 66 0.37 28.49 25.75
N GLU A 67 0.18 28.58 27.07
CA GLU A 67 0.99 27.85 28.03
C GLU A 67 0.61 26.36 27.95
N GLU A 68 0.98 25.72 26.85
CA GLU A 68 0.82 24.27 26.69
C GLU A 68 2.18 23.60 26.86
N ASN A 69 2.48 23.27 28.11
CA ASN A 69 3.41 22.26 28.61
C ASN A 69 4.46 21.77 27.59
N SER A 70 5.43 22.64 27.30
CA SER A 70 6.59 22.36 26.43
C SER A 70 7.22 21.00 26.76
N GLY A 71 7.31 20.64 28.05
CA GLY A 71 7.85 19.36 28.49
C GLY A 71 7.16 18.12 27.92
N THR A 72 5.82 18.06 27.95
CA THR A 72 5.05 16.89 27.49
C THR A 72 5.03 16.77 25.98
N LYS A 73 4.92 17.90 25.25
CA LYS A 73 5.01 17.93 23.78
C LYS A 73 6.38 17.44 23.30
N ASN A 74 7.45 17.86 23.97
CA ASN A 74 8.81 17.48 23.60
C ASN A 74 9.08 15.99 23.83
N ILE A 75 8.50 15.39 24.86
CA ILE A 75 8.63 13.94 25.12
C ILE A 75 7.82 13.14 24.08
N GLY A 76 6.57 13.52 23.81
CA GLY A 76 5.73 12.85 22.81
C GLY A 76 6.36 12.87 21.42
N LEU A 77 6.93 14.00 21.01
CA LEU A 77 7.63 14.14 19.73
C LEU A 77 8.89 13.27 19.64
N ARG A 78 9.66 13.16 20.73
CA ARG A 78 10.84 12.28 20.81
C ARG A 78 10.47 10.81 20.73
N VAL A 79 9.40 10.39 21.40
CA VAL A 79 8.89 9.01 21.33
C VAL A 79 8.38 8.72 19.93
N LEU A 80 7.61 9.63 19.33
CA LEU A 80 7.10 9.47 17.97
C LEU A 80 8.23 9.33 16.95
N ASN A 81 9.27 10.16 17.06
CA ASN A 81 10.47 10.06 16.22
C ASN A 81 11.16 8.69 16.34
N ALA A 82 11.38 8.25 17.58
CA ALA A 82 12.05 6.98 17.85
C ALA A 82 11.22 5.81 17.28
N VAL A 83 9.94 5.74 17.66
CA VAL A 83 9.02 4.69 17.20
C VAL A 83 8.89 4.69 15.68
N GLY A 84 8.77 5.87 15.08
CA GLY A 84 8.66 6.05 13.64
C GLY A 84 9.87 5.52 12.87
N THR A 85 11.08 5.88 13.33
CA THR A 85 12.33 5.39 12.74
C THR A 85 12.45 3.88 12.84
N TYR A 86 12.15 3.29 14.01
CA TYR A 86 12.18 1.83 14.18
C TYR A 86 11.15 1.11 13.33
N LEU A 87 9.93 1.67 13.26
CA LEU A 87 8.85 1.13 12.44
C LEU A 87 9.22 1.16 10.96
N ALA A 88 9.77 2.27 10.47
CA ALA A 88 10.22 2.37 9.08
C ALA A 88 11.30 1.34 8.74
N VAL A 89 12.34 1.20 9.57
CA VAL A 89 13.40 0.20 9.36
C VAL A 89 12.80 -1.22 9.36
N ALA A 90 11.92 -1.53 10.30
CA ALA A 90 11.25 -2.82 10.38
C ALA A 90 10.38 -3.12 9.15
N LEU A 91 9.61 -2.14 8.65
CA LEU A 91 8.78 -2.28 7.47
C LEU A 91 9.60 -2.46 6.19
N ILE A 92 10.72 -1.75 6.05
CA ILE A 92 11.65 -1.92 4.92
C ILE A 92 12.22 -3.35 4.92
N GLY A 93 12.65 -3.83 6.09
CA GLY A 93 13.12 -5.22 6.25
C GLY A 93 12.03 -6.24 5.95
N GLY A 94 10.81 -6.03 6.45
CA GLY A 94 9.64 -6.86 6.17
C GLY A 94 9.36 -6.96 4.67
N ALA A 95 9.32 -5.82 3.96
CA ALA A 95 9.09 -5.78 2.51
C ALA A 95 10.19 -6.51 1.72
N GLY A 96 11.42 -6.52 2.25
CA GLY A 96 12.54 -7.25 1.66
C GLY A 96 12.44 -8.77 1.78
N VAL A 97 11.76 -9.29 2.81
CA VAL A 97 11.69 -10.74 3.09
C VAL A 97 10.36 -11.36 2.64
N MET A 98 9.29 -10.57 2.49
CA MET A 98 7.95 -11.09 2.17
C MET A 98 7.90 -11.98 0.92
N VAL A 99 8.48 -11.53 -0.19
CA VAL A 99 8.45 -12.26 -1.46
C VAL A 99 9.85 -12.28 -2.06
N PRO A 100 10.45 -13.45 -2.36
CA PRO A 100 11.76 -13.51 -2.97
C PRO A 100 11.70 -12.97 -4.42
N SER A 101 12.17 -11.74 -4.63
CA SER A 101 12.13 -11.04 -5.92
C SER A 101 13.23 -9.97 -6.03
N ILE A 102 13.50 -9.48 -7.24
CA ILE A 102 14.45 -8.38 -7.48
C ILE A 102 13.96 -7.09 -6.79
N THR A 103 12.67 -6.80 -6.83
CA THR A 103 12.11 -5.60 -6.19
C THR A 103 12.23 -5.69 -4.67
N SER A 104 11.96 -6.86 -4.08
CA SER A 104 12.19 -7.12 -2.65
C SER A 104 13.67 -7.03 -2.26
N ALA A 105 14.59 -7.47 -3.13
CA ALA A 105 16.02 -7.33 -2.89
C ALA A 105 16.45 -5.87 -2.69
N VAL A 106 15.85 -4.92 -3.43
CA VAL A 106 16.13 -3.48 -3.24
C VAL A 106 15.78 -3.03 -1.82
N TYR A 107 14.60 -3.38 -1.30
CA TYR A 107 14.24 -3.06 0.09
C TYR A 107 15.16 -3.75 1.08
N PHE A 108 15.51 -5.01 0.83
CA PHE A 108 16.43 -5.76 1.69
C PHE A 108 17.82 -5.10 1.76
N PHE A 109 18.36 -4.63 0.65
CA PHE A 109 19.63 -3.89 0.65
C PHE A 109 19.55 -2.56 1.40
N ILE A 110 18.46 -1.80 1.22
CA ILE A 110 18.24 -0.55 1.97
C ILE A 110 18.18 -0.83 3.46
N PHE A 111 17.46 -1.88 3.87
CA PHE A 111 17.40 -2.34 5.26
C PHE A 111 18.79 -2.72 5.77
N MET A 112 19.53 -3.55 5.05
CA MET A 112 20.87 -3.99 5.42
C MET A 112 21.84 -2.81 5.61
N VAL A 113 21.86 -1.87 4.68
CA VAL A 113 22.72 -0.68 4.78
C VAL A 113 22.31 0.19 5.97
N SER A 114 21.00 0.42 6.17
CA SER A 114 20.49 1.23 7.28
C SER A 114 20.77 0.60 8.64
N ALA A 115 20.53 -0.71 8.77
CA ALA A 115 20.80 -1.48 9.98
C ALA A 115 22.30 -1.54 10.28
N THR A 116 23.14 -1.74 9.26
CA THR A 116 24.61 -1.72 9.41
C THR A 116 25.07 -0.34 9.85
N TYR A 117 24.60 0.73 9.20
CA TYR A 117 24.94 2.11 9.56
C TYR A 117 24.59 2.42 11.01
N TRP A 118 23.42 1.96 11.47
CA TRP A 118 22.98 2.10 12.84
C TRP A 118 23.82 1.29 13.83
N SER A 119 24.16 0.05 13.48
CA SER A 119 25.00 -0.83 14.31
C SER A 119 26.39 -0.25 14.57
N LEU A 120 26.88 0.61 13.68
CA LEU A 120 28.14 1.35 13.82
C LEU A 120 28.01 2.59 14.73
N ASN A 121 27.00 2.60 15.61
CA ASN A 121 26.70 3.67 16.57
C ASN A 121 26.38 5.04 15.93
N ASN A 122 25.93 5.05 14.67
CA ASN A 122 25.48 6.27 14.01
C ASN A 122 23.98 6.45 14.18
N ALA A 123 23.53 7.65 14.52
CA ALA A 123 22.10 7.96 14.59
C ALA A 123 21.46 8.03 13.19
N LEU A 124 20.29 7.41 13.02
CA LEU A 124 19.44 7.62 11.84
C LEU A 124 18.73 8.96 11.96
N GLY A 125 19.43 10.02 11.54
CA GLY A 125 18.86 11.36 11.46
C GLY A 125 18.43 11.70 10.03
N ARG A 126 18.72 12.93 9.64
CA ARG A 126 18.35 13.51 8.33
C ARG A 126 18.75 12.66 7.10
N ARG A 127 19.90 11.97 7.15
CA ARG A 127 20.34 11.08 6.05
C ARG A 127 19.33 9.96 5.80
N PHE A 128 18.80 9.37 6.87
CA PHE A 128 17.77 8.36 6.78
C PHE A 128 16.46 8.95 6.24
N GLY A 129 16.13 10.20 6.56
CA GLY A 129 14.99 10.91 5.95
C GLY A 129 15.02 10.94 4.41
N TYR A 130 16.21 11.14 3.80
CA TYR A 130 16.35 11.04 2.34
C TYR A 130 16.20 9.61 1.82
N VAL A 131 16.69 8.61 2.57
CA VAL A 131 16.50 7.18 2.25
C VAL A 131 15.02 6.81 2.30
N CYS A 132 14.29 7.23 3.34
CA CYS A 132 12.84 7.07 3.45
C CYS A 132 12.11 7.73 2.29
N ARG A 133 12.52 8.94 1.88
CA ARG A 133 11.93 9.62 0.72
C ARG A 133 12.15 8.86 -0.59
N GLY A 134 13.35 8.33 -0.81
CA GLY A 134 13.63 7.45 -1.96
C GLY A 134 12.82 6.15 -1.91
N THR A 135 12.75 5.53 -0.73
CA THR A 135 11.98 4.30 -0.49
C THR A 135 10.48 4.52 -0.74
N MET A 136 9.94 5.66 -0.33
CA MET A 136 8.55 6.05 -0.60
C MET A 136 8.27 6.15 -2.11
N VAL A 137 9.14 6.80 -2.88
CA VAL A 137 8.96 6.88 -4.35
C VAL A 137 9.04 5.49 -4.97
N PHE A 138 10.00 4.68 -4.55
CA PHE A 138 10.17 3.32 -5.05
C PHE A 138 8.98 2.42 -4.71
N SER A 139 8.47 2.45 -3.47
CA SER A 139 7.27 1.71 -3.08
C SER A 139 6.01 2.19 -3.79
N GLY A 140 5.85 3.50 -4.01
CA GLY A 140 4.75 4.03 -4.80
C GLY A 140 4.76 3.49 -6.23
N ILE A 141 5.92 3.50 -6.90
CA ILE A 141 6.09 2.92 -8.23
C ILE A 141 5.79 1.41 -8.22
N HIS A 142 6.30 0.68 -7.22
CA HIS A 142 6.08 -0.76 -7.09
C HIS A 142 4.60 -1.10 -6.89
N ILE A 143 3.86 -0.35 -6.06
CA ILE A 143 2.41 -0.51 -5.88
C ILE A 143 1.67 -0.27 -7.19
N ILE A 144 2.04 0.77 -7.95
CA ILE A 144 1.44 1.06 -9.27
C ILE A 144 1.66 -0.13 -10.22
N PHE A 145 2.87 -0.69 -10.26
CA PHE A 145 3.15 -1.87 -11.09
C PHE A 145 2.33 -3.09 -10.66
N LEU A 146 2.23 -3.36 -9.35
CA LEU A 146 1.40 -4.45 -8.83
C LEU A 146 -0.07 -4.26 -9.19
N TYR A 147 -0.57 -3.03 -9.12
CA TYR A 147 -1.94 -2.69 -9.50
C TYR A 147 -2.20 -2.92 -10.98
N ILE A 148 -1.31 -2.42 -11.85
CA ILE A 148 -1.38 -2.65 -13.31
C ILE A 148 -1.33 -4.16 -13.62
N TYR A 149 -0.53 -4.93 -12.90
CA TYR A 149 -0.44 -6.38 -13.08
C TYR A 149 -1.72 -7.14 -12.67
N GLN A 150 -2.60 -6.57 -11.83
CA GLN A 150 -3.91 -7.19 -11.57
C GLN A 150 -4.89 -7.06 -12.75
N THR A 151 -4.59 -6.22 -13.74
CA THR A 151 -5.46 -6.08 -14.90
C THR A 151 -5.42 -7.36 -15.76
N GLN A 152 -6.60 -7.80 -16.21
CA GLN A 152 -6.75 -8.99 -17.04
C GLN A 152 -5.88 -8.95 -18.30
N TRP A 153 -5.62 -7.76 -18.86
CA TRP A 153 -4.79 -7.61 -20.05
C TRP A 153 -3.34 -7.99 -19.83
N ILE A 154 -2.77 -7.60 -18.69
CA ILE A 154 -1.35 -7.86 -18.42
C ILE A 154 -1.15 -9.32 -18.00
N GLN A 155 -2.04 -9.88 -17.19
CA GLN A 155 -1.97 -11.30 -16.78
C GLN A 155 -2.10 -12.27 -17.97
N GLN A 156 -2.84 -11.89 -19.02
CA GLN A 156 -2.96 -12.72 -20.23
C GLN A 156 -1.69 -12.72 -21.09
N ASN A 157 -0.87 -11.67 -21.01
CA ASN A 157 0.38 -11.57 -21.77
C ASN A 157 1.58 -12.10 -20.98
N ILE A 158 1.52 -12.06 -19.65
CA ILE A 158 2.59 -12.49 -18.74
C ILE A 158 1.95 -13.41 -17.71
N ASP A 159 2.07 -14.72 -17.94
CA ASP A 159 1.45 -15.72 -17.09
C ASP A 159 2.08 -15.67 -15.67
N PRO A 160 1.30 -15.72 -14.58
CA PRO A 160 1.82 -15.74 -13.21
C PRO A 160 2.78 -16.90 -12.93
N THR A 161 2.71 -17.97 -13.72
CA THR A 161 3.61 -19.13 -13.63
C THR A 161 4.97 -18.90 -14.29
N ASP A 162 5.09 -17.87 -15.12
CA ASP A 162 6.32 -17.57 -15.84
C ASP A 162 7.43 -17.05 -14.92
N LEU A 163 8.67 -17.45 -15.24
CA LEU A 163 9.87 -17.01 -14.54
C LEU A 163 10.04 -15.48 -14.47
N PRO A 164 9.78 -14.68 -15.53
CA PRO A 164 9.78 -13.21 -15.44
C PRO A 164 8.82 -12.66 -14.38
N ALA A 165 7.58 -13.15 -14.30
CA ALA A 165 6.60 -12.69 -13.31
C ALA A 165 7.14 -12.88 -11.88
N ARG A 166 7.71 -14.06 -11.61
CA ARG A 166 8.31 -14.38 -10.31
C ARG A 166 9.55 -13.55 -9.99
N VAL A 167 10.45 -13.37 -10.94
CA VAL A 167 11.72 -12.64 -10.74
C VAL A 167 11.47 -11.16 -10.41
N PHE A 168 10.53 -10.53 -11.10
CA PHE A 168 10.15 -9.14 -10.82
C PHE A 168 9.23 -8.98 -9.61
N GLY A 169 8.77 -10.08 -9.00
CA GLY A 169 7.87 -10.04 -7.84
C GLY A 169 6.45 -9.64 -8.20
N MET A 170 6.02 -9.89 -9.44
CA MET A 170 4.65 -9.64 -9.89
C MET A 170 3.72 -10.65 -9.23
N THR A 171 3.08 -10.25 -8.14
CA THR A 171 2.15 -11.11 -7.39
C THR A 171 0.75 -10.98 -7.97
N ALA A 172 0.32 -11.93 -8.80
CA ALA A 172 -1.10 -12.09 -9.13
C ALA A 172 -1.82 -12.66 -7.90
N VAL A 173 -2.77 -11.90 -7.36
CA VAL A 173 -3.56 -12.33 -6.19
C VAL A 173 -4.89 -12.92 -6.67
N ILE A 174 -5.52 -12.25 -7.64
CA ILE A 174 -6.83 -12.60 -8.17
C ILE A 174 -6.68 -13.01 -9.63
N GLY A 175 -7.25 -14.17 -9.98
CA GLY A 175 -7.38 -14.62 -11.35
C GLY A 175 -8.67 -14.10 -11.97
N THR A 176 -8.59 -13.69 -13.22
CA THR A 176 -9.77 -13.23 -13.98
C THR A 176 -10.02 -14.14 -15.16
N ASP A 177 -11.07 -14.95 -15.06
CA ASP A 177 -11.54 -15.77 -16.18
C ASP A 177 -12.59 -15.03 -17.00
N CYS A 178 -12.67 -15.41 -18.26
CA CYS A 178 -13.71 -15.03 -19.19
C CYS A 178 -15.01 -15.81 -19.01
N ALA A 179 -14.95 -17.04 -18.48
CA ALA A 179 -16.15 -17.84 -18.21
C ALA A 179 -16.98 -17.28 -17.05
N ASP A 180 -16.35 -16.96 -15.91
CA ASP A 180 -17.01 -16.26 -14.81
C ASP A 180 -16.08 -15.23 -14.14
N PRO A 181 -16.21 -13.93 -14.47
CA PRO A 181 -15.41 -12.89 -13.84
C PRO A 181 -15.73 -12.64 -12.36
N ARG A 182 -16.87 -13.13 -11.88
CA ARG A 182 -17.40 -12.79 -10.55
C ARG A 182 -16.77 -13.65 -9.45
N ALA A 183 -16.34 -14.86 -9.83
CA ALA A 183 -15.77 -15.84 -8.92
C ALA A 183 -14.41 -15.41 -8.34
N ALA A 184 -13.68 -14.52 -9.04
CA ALA A 184 -12.40 -13.92 -8.62
C ALA A 184 -11.50 -14.88 -7.82
N PRO A 185 -11.18 -16.08 -8.37
CA PRO A 185 -10.45 -17.09 -7.62
C PRO A 185 -9.06 -16.59 -7.21
N LEU A 186 -8.62 -16.97 -6.02
CA LEU A 186 -7.26 -16.73 -5.58
C LEU A 186 -6.31 -17.59 -6.41
N LEU A 187 -5.30 -16.97 -7.03
CA LEU A 187 -4.29 -17.67 -7.83
C LEU A 187 -3.13 -18.23 -6.99
N THR A 188 -3.16 -17.99 -5.68
CA THR A 188 -2.08 -18.36 -4.77
C THR A 188 -2.61 -18.62 -3.37
N ASP A 189 -2.15 -19.72 -2.77
CA ASP A 189 -2.42 -20.05 -1.37
C ASP A 189 -1.37 -19.44 -0.41
N GLU A 190 -0.29 -18.87 -0.96
CA GLU A 190 0.77 -18.24 -0.17
C GLU A 190 0.31 -16.91 0.44
N TRP A 191 0.14 -16.89 1.77
CA TRP A 191 -0.28 -15.72 2.53
C TRP A 191 0.64 -14.50 2.34
N SER A 192 1.94 -14.74 2.13
CA SER A 192 2.94 -13.69 1.96
C SER A 192 2.70 -12.84 0.71
N ARG A 193 2.21 -13.45 -0.38
CA ARG A 193 1.86 -12.74 -1.61
C ARG A 193 0.62 -11.86 -1.45
N PHE A 194 -0.32 -12.27 -0.60
CA PHE A 194 -1.49 -11.47 -0.25
C PHE A 194 -1.12 -10.28 0.64
N VAL A 195 -0.24 -10.49 1.62
CA VAL A 195 0.18 -9.44 2.57
C VAL A 195 1.13 -8.42 1.93
N ASN A 196 1.92 -8.82 0.93
CA ASN A 196 2.91 -7.96 0.26
C ASN A 196 2.36 -6.58 -0.19
N PRO A 197 1.28 -6.46 -1.00
CA PRO A 197 0.76 -5.16 -1.42
C PRO A 197 0.28 -4.30 -0.23
N ILE A 198 -0.30 -4.92 0.80
CA ILE A 198 -0.74 -4.22 2.02
C ILE A 198 0.47 -3.68 2.78
N LEU A 199 1.52 -4.49 2.94
CA LEU A 199 2.76 -4.09 3.58
C LEU A 199 3.45 -2.94 2.85
N LEU A 200 3.51 -2.99 1.51
CA LEU A 200 4.08 -1.93 0.68
C LEU A 200 3.31 -0.61 0.82
N LEU A 201 1.97 -0.69 0.93
CA LEU A 201 1.13 0.49 1.16
C LEU A 201 1.41 1.12 2.53
N ILE A 202 1.50 0.31 3.58
CA ILE A 202 1.87 0.78 4.93
C ILE A 202 3.28 1.40 4.89
N LEU A 203 4.24 0.72 4.24
CA LEU A 203 5.60 1.21 4.06
C LEU A 203 5.63 2.56 3.34
N TYR A 204 4.82 2.76 2.30
CA TYR A 204 4.69 4.03 1.59
C TYR A 204 4.28 5.17 2.55
N PHE A 205 3.20 4.97 3.32
CA PHE A 205 2.70 6.00 4.24
C PHE A 205 3.68 6.27 5.39
N VAL A 206 4.23 5.24 6.01
CA VAL A 206 5.21 5.40 7.09
C VAL A 206 6.48 6.09 6.57
N SER A 207 7.01 5.68 5.41
CA SER A 207 8.18 6.32 4.81
C SER A 207 7.91 7.79 4.45
N SER A 208 6.69 8.11 3.99
CA SER A 208 6.27 9.49 3.74
C SER A 208 6.30 10.31 5.02
N PHE A 209 5.63 9.84 6.07
CA PHE A 209 5.56 10.51 7.37
C PHE A 209 6.96 10.70 7.97
N GLU A 210 7.76 9.63 8.04
CA GLU A 210 9.14 9.69 8.57
C GLU A 210 10.03 10.61 7.76
N SER A 211 9.92 10.60 6.43
CA SER A 211 10.72 11.51 5.60
C SER A 211 10.38 12.97 5.86
N GLN A 212 9.10 13.31 6.03
CA GLN A 212 8.70 14.67 6.35
C GLN A 212 9.17 15.07 7.75
N PHE A 213 9.00 14.19 8.72
CA PHE A 213 9.39 14.40 10.09
C PHE A 213 10.91 14.63 10.24
N LEU A 214 11.74 13.75 9.66
CA LEU A 214 13.21 13.82 9.76
C LEU A 214 13.82 14.97 8.93
N LEU A 215 13.09 15.48 7.93
CA LEU A 215 13.54 16.60 7.10
C LEU A 215 13.02 17.96 7.60
N SER A 216 11.89 18.01 8.32
CA SER A 216 11.28 19.25 8.80
C SER A 216 11.80 19.70 10.17
N ASN A 217 12.31 18.78 10.99
CA ASN A 217 12.83 19.09 12.32
C ASN A 217 14.19 19.83 12.19
N GLN A 218 14.13 21.17 12.16
CA GLN A 218 15.28 22.09 12.23
C GLN A 218 15.62 22.44 13.68
#